data_AF-A0A1F4UMC9-F1
#
_entry.id   AF-A0A1F4UMC9-F1
#
_cell.length_a   1.000
_cell.length_b   1.000
_cell.length_c   1.000
_cell.angle_alpha   90.00
_cell.angle_beta   90.00
_cell.angle_gamma   90.00
#
_symmetry.space_group_name_H-M   'P 1'
#
loop_
_entity.id
_entity.type
_entity.pdbx_description
1 polymer ?
#
loop_
_entity_poly.entity_id
_entity_poly.type
_entity_poly.pdbx_seq_one_letter_code
_entity_poly.pdbx_strand_id
1 'polypeptide(L)'
;MESESKNNEVTPKSDNILDPTIFGKEKKHKHPRTAILLLILVLSLLVILTLALIDSTIVNMSDLLVFYLRGGKVVNPVINVVPNTVNITGDAKLNSKTGNQDSSCESLKKYENKTDLNIIGREVVKDENEKIILNLISTRTMDLPDGQQGKIVAFDIDSKNNKIAYILGVDPIDKNEYIFENRVVYISDLLDGSTTKVYETEDILGESPDRSDGLTAIGFSDDGDVLAVTTFDRIYSYNISDKDLSLLHEYTTGRSGPGYSAYTNPVFSPDNNYLLITEGHYEGFTDMVFDINKEEFLDITFGGYVLGTDAVGWYGNRLIVHEYGEFDTGNFTEDSKAYFIDPQNPFEKESVWESKDGGNQSLYISGDHLYYSYETSKTGGEYACNNIKMKYEITSQFSNLSRLNLKTGEDKKILTIDSTESSGVDAPNYELFVYGSYYLKGVEQLLMEIRHDGKEPIYRVGKSEPYGVIELVI
;
A
#
# COMPACT_ATOMS: atom_id res chain seq x y z
N MET A 1 60.64 -37.96 -12.63
CA MET A 1 61.35 -38.54 -13.78
C MET A 1 60.34 -39.42 -14.47
N GLU A 2 59.64 -38.86 -15.45
CA GLU A 2 59.98 -38.93 -16.89
C GLU A 2 59.78 -40.37 -17.41
N SER A 3 59.18 -40.64 -18.56
CA SER A 3 58.51 -39.87 -19.60
C SER A 3 58.05 -40.92 -20.64
N GLU A 4 56.99 -40.60 -21.40
CA GLU A 4 56.83 -40.86 -22.86
C GLU A 4 56.86 -42.31 -23.42
N SER A 5 56.32 -42.64 -24.59
CA SER A 5 55.29 -42.10 -25.50
C SER A 5 55.16 -43.08 -26.71
N LYS A 6 54.12 -42.85 -27.54
CA LYS A 6 53.90 -43.26 -28.95
C LYS A 6 53.08 -44.55 -29.17
N ASN A 7 51.81 -44.46 -29.57
CA ASN A 7 51.20 -44.02 -30.85
C ASN A 7 51.60 -44.85 -32.08
N ASN A 8 50.60 -45.46 -32.74
CA ASN A 8 50.26 -45.12 -34.13
C ASN A 8 48.85 -45.60 -34.51
N GLU A 9 48.19 -44.73 -35.27
CA GLU A 9 46.88 -44.83 -35.91
C GLU A 9 46.79 -45.94 -36.98
N VAL A 10 45.56 -46.31 -37.38
CA VAL A 10 45.00 -46.16 -38.75
C VAL A 10 43.60 -46.83 -38.80
N THR A 11 42.58 -46.05 -39.15
CA THR A 11 41.29 -46.45 -39.78
C THR A 11 41.32 -46.00 -41.27
N PRO A 12 40.34 -46.21 -42.20
CA PRO A 12 38.98 -46.80 -42.15
C PRO A 12 38.57 -47.63 -43.42
N LYS A 13 37.24 -47.88 -43.61
CA LYS A 13 36.47 -48.25 -44.84
C LYS A 13 36.42 -49.74 -45.24
N SER A 14 35.41 -50.28 -45.92
CA SER A 14 33.99 -50.00 -46.24
C SER A 14 33.45 -51.24 -47.00
N ASP A 15 32.13 -51.32 -47.17
CA ASP A 15 31.37 -52.02 -48.23
C ASP A 15 30.96 -53.51 -48.09
N ASN A 16 29.65 -53.66 -47.87
CA ASN A 16 28.65 -54.39 -48.67
C ASN A 16 29.04 -55.67 -49.43
N ILE A 17 28.22 -56.73 -49.28
CA ILE A 17 27.54 -57.46 -50.39
C ILE A 17 26.36 -58.28 -49.83
N LEU A 18 25.29 -58.31 -50.63
CA LEU A 18 23.99 -59.00 -50.52
C LEU A 18 24.07 -60.54 -50.42
N ASP A 19 23.02 -61.20 -49.91
CA ASP A 19 21.97 -61.90 -50.71
C ASP A 19 21.01 -62.73 -49.77
N PRO A 20 19.93 -63.41 -50.23
CA PRO A 20 18.57 -62.87 -50.16
C PRO A 20 17.51 -63.85 -49.57
N THR A 21 16.24 -63.47 -49.78
CA THR A 21 14.99 -64.28 -49.88
C THR A 21 14.39 -64.91 -48.62
N ILE A 22 13.12 -64.56 -48.31
CA ILE A 22 11.92 -65.44 -48.39
C ILE A 22 10.68 -64.87 -47.63
N PHE A 23 9.61 -64.63 -48.42
CA PHE A 23 8.16 -64.72 -48.12
C PHE A 23 7.45 -63.68 -47.22
N GLY A 24 6.72 -62.79 -47.90
CA GLY A 24 5.26 -62.89 -48.05
C GLY A 24 4.37 -62.75 -46.80
N LYS A 25 3.66 -61.60 -46.72
CA LYS A 25 2.19 -61.49 -46.57
C LYS A 25 1.80 -60.02 -46.40
N GLU A 26 1.10 -59.47 -47.39
CA GLU A 26 0.37 -58.22 -47.24
C GLU A 26 -0.74 -58.39 -46.20
N LYS A 27 -0.57 -57.75 -45.03
CA LYS A 27 -1.69 -57.36 -44.18
C LYS A 27 -1.88 -55.86 -44.33
N LYS A 28 -3.01 -55.45 -44.91
CA LYS A 28 -3.54 -54.09 -44.79
C LYS A 28 -3.85 -53.80 -43.32
N HIS A 29 -2.83 -53.44 -42.55
CA HIS A 29 -3.01 -52.77 -41.29
C HIS A 29 -3.24 -51.28 -41.59
N LYS A 30 -4.50 -50.84 -41.48
CA LYS A 30 -4.80 -49.43 -41.25
C LYS A 30 -3.92 -48.99 -40.09
N HIS A 31 -2.96 -48.12 -40.36
CA HIS A 31 -1.98 -47.67 -39.39
C HIS A 31 -2.71 -47.02 -38.20
N PRO A 32 -2.72 -47.62 -36.99
CA PRO A 32 -3.19 -46.92 -35.80
C PRO A 32 -2.23 -45.78 -35.43
N ARG A 33 -1.01 -45.78 -36.00
CA ARG A 33 0.02 -44.78 -35.74
C ARG A 33 -0.39 -43.38 -36.20
N THR A 34 -1.09 -43.23 -37.32
CA THR A 34 -1.59 -41.91 -37.75
C THR A 34 -2.75 -41.43 -36.87
N ALA A 35 -3.62 -42.33 -36.41
CA ALA A 35 -4.68 -41.98 -35.47
C ALA A 35 -4.14 -41.58 -34.08
N ILE A 36 -3.11 -42.28 -33.59
CA ILE A 36 -2.44 -41.97 -32.33
C ILE A 36 -1.68 -40.64 -32.41
N LEU A 37 -0.97 -40.38 -33.51
CA LEU A 37 -0.30 -39.09 -33.72
C LEU A 37 -1.31 -37.93 -33.81
N LEU A 38 -2.43 -38.13 -34.50
CA LEU A 38 -3.49 -37.12 -34.57
C LEU A 38 -4.11 -36.86 -33.18
N LEU A 39 -4.32 -37.92 -32.38
CA LEU A 39 -4.85 -37.81 -31.03
C LEU A 39 -3.91 -37.04 -30.09
N ILE A 40 -2.61 -37.33 -30.14
CA ILE A 40 -1.60 -36.60 -29.36
C ILE A 40 -1.57 -35.13 -29.77
N LEU A 41 -1.63 -34.84 -31.07
CA LEU A 41 -1.58 -33.46 -31.57
C LEU A 41 -2.84 -32.68 -31.17
N VAL A 42 -4.02 -33.31 -31.20
CA VAL A 42 -5.27 -32.73 -30.70
C VAL A 42 -5.23 -32.50 -29.18
N LEU A 43 -4.70 -33.44 -28.41
CA LEU A 43 -4.56 -33.29 -26.96
C LEU A 43 -3.58 -32.15 -26.60
N SER A 44 -2.45 -32.05 -27.28
CA SER A 44 -1.50 -30.95 -27.09
C SER A 44 -2.14 -29.60 -27.46
N LEU A 45 -2.90 -29.54 -28.56
CA LEU A 45 -3.60 -28.32 -28.95
C LEU A 45 -4.69 -27.96 -27.93
N LEU A 46 -5.39 -28.95 -27.37
CA LEU A 46 -6.39 -28.74 -26.33
C LEU A 46 -5.73 -28.17 -25.06
N VAL A 47 -4.61 -28.73 -24.62
CA VAL A 47 -3.85 -28.23 -23.46
C VAL A 47 -3.40 -26.80 -23.68
N ILE A 48 -2.87 -26.47 -24.87
CA ILE A 48 -2.47 -25.09 -25.21
C ILE A 48 -3.68 -24.15 -25.22
N LEU A 49 -4.82 -24.57 -25.78
CA LEU A 49 -6.04 -23.76 -25.77
C LEU A 49 -6.58 -23.56 -24.35
N THR A 50 -6.48 -24.58 -23.51
CA THR A 50 -6.96 -24.52 -22.12
C THR A 50 -6.07 -23.60 -21.30
N LEU A 51 -4.75 -23.65 -21.50
CA LEU A 51 -3.80 -22.72 -20.88
C LEU A 51 -4.01 -21.28 -21.36
N ALA A 52 -4.24 -21.05 -22.66
CA ALA A 52 -4.54 -19.72 -23.19
C ALA A 52 -5.89 -19.17 -22.71
N LEU A 53 -6.90 -20.04 -22.52
CA LEU A 53 -8.17 -19.67 -21.93
C LEU A 53 -8.00 -19.35 -20.44
N ILE A 54 -7.24 -20.15 -19.69
CA ILE A 54 -6.91 -19.88 -18.28
C ILE A 54 -6.16 -18.55 -18.16
N ASP A 55 -5.14 -18.28 -18.98
CA ASP A 55 -4.43 -17.00 -18.99
C ASP A 55 -5.38 -15.84 -19.30
N SER A 56 -6.23 -15.94 -20.32
CA SER A 56 -7.18 -14.85 -20.64
C SER A 56 -8.28 -14.66 -19.58
N THR A 57 -8.64 -15.70 -18.82
CA THR A 57 -9.60 -15.60 -17.72
C THR A 57 -8.94 -15.07 -16.45
N ILE A 58 -7.68 -15.44 -16.19
CA ILE A 58 -6.86 -14.90 -15.09
C ILE A 58 -6.51 -13.43 -15.35
N VAL A 59 -6.19 -13.04 -16.59
CA VAL A 59 -5.97 -11.63 -16.96
C VAL A 59 -7.25 -10.81 -16.80
N ASN A 60 -8.41 -11.31 -17.25
CA ASN A 60 -9.67 -10.58 -17.06
C ASN A 60 -10.15 -10.52 -15.60
N MET A 61 -9.89 -11.55 -14.79
CA MET A 61 -10.22 -11.50 -13.36
C MET A 61 -9.21 -10.68 -12.55
N SER A 62 -7.93 -10.67 -12.91
CA SER A 62 -6.93 -9.81 -12.27
C SER A 62 -7.15 -8.34 -12.63
N ASP A 63 -7.56 -7.99 -13.85
CA ASP A 63 -7.97 -6.63 -14.19
C ASP A 63 -9.24 -6.19 -13.43
N LEU A 64 -10.21 -7.09 -13.23
CA LEU A 64 -11.43 -6.82 -12.47
C LEU A 64 -11.18 -6.76 -10.95
N LEU A 65 -10.26 -7.57 -10.43
CA LEU A 65 -9.88 -7.62 -9.02
C LEU A 65 -8.91 -6.50 -8.66
N VAL A 66 -8.02 -6.07 -9.57
CA VAL A 66 -7.25 -4.82 -9.45
C VAL A 66 -8.18 -3.61 -9.51
N PHE A 67 -9.31 -3.67 -10.22
CA PHE A 67 -10.34 -2.64 -10.17
C PHE A 67 -11.09 -2.58 -8.83
N TYR A 68 -11.31 -3.72 -8.16
CA TYR A 68 -12.00 -3.79 -6.87
C TYR A 68 -11.08 -3.59 -5.66
N LEU A 69 -9.81 -4.00 -5.74
CA LEU A 69 -8.81 -3.85 -4.68
C LEU A 69 -8.05 -2.51 -4.75
N ARG A 70 -8.20 -1.73 -5.84
CA ARG A 70 -7.82 -0.30 -5.91
C ARG A 70 -8.86 0.62 -5.26
N GLY A 71 -9.54 0.16 -4.21
CA GLY A 71 -10.17 1.00 -3.21
C GLY A 71 -9.10 1.75 -2.41
N GLY A 72 -8.44 2.70 -3.06
CA GLY A 72 -7.34 3.47 -2.48
C GLY A 72 -6.37 4.00 -3.52
N LYS A 73 -6.82 4.93 -4.39
CA LYS A 73 -6.02 5.93 -5.16
C LYS A 73 -4.95 5.31 -6.10
N VAL A 74 -4.92 5.52 -7.41
CA VAL A 74 -4.70 6.79 -8.14
C VAL A 74 -4.93 6.51 -9.65
N VAL A 75 -5.36 7.55 -10.38
CA VAL A 75 -5.08 7.95 -11.79
C VAL A 75 -6.37 8.32 -12.53
N ASN A 76 -6.53 9.64 -12.72
CA ASN A 76 -7.42 10.25 -13.70
C ASN A 76 -7.13 9.72 -15.12
N PRO A 77 -8.09 9.12 -15.84
CA PRO A 77 -8.05 9.19 -17.28
C PRO A 77 -8.47 10.61 -17.69
N VAL A 78 -7.53 11.38 -18.23
CA VAL A 78 -7.87 12.56 -19.05
C VAL A 78 -8.54 12.04 -20.31
N ILE A 79 -9.87 11.87 -20.24
CA ILE A 79 -10.69 11.72 -21.43
C ILE A 79 -10.98 13.14 -21.92
N ASN A 80 -10.31 13.54 -23.00
CA ASN A 80 -10.70 14.71 -23.78
C ASN A 80 -12.05 14.39 -24.46
N VAL A 81 -13.16 14.60 -23.75
CA VAL A 81 -14.50 14.59 -24.35
C VAL A 81 -14.79 15.99 -24.86
N VAL A 82 -14.59 16.16 -26.17
CA VAL A 82 -15.20 17.25 -26.94
C VAL A 82 -16.71 17.23 -26.68
N PRO A 83 -17.38 18.37 -26.39
CA PRO A 83 -18.81 18.38 -26.11
C PRO A 83 -19.58 18.13 -27.41
N ASN A 84 -19.88 16.87 -27.71
CA ASN A 84 -20.94 16.53 -28.64
C ASN A 84 -22.21 16.28 -27.84
N THR A 85 -23.14 17.22 -27.96
CA THR A 85 -24.56 17.06 -27.66
C THR A 85 -25.08 15.73 -28.18
N VAL A 86 -25.37 14.79 -27.28
CA VAL A 86 -26.16 13.61 -27.60
C VAL A 86 -27.61 13.92 -27.20
N ASN A 87 -28.45 14.19 -28.21
CA ASN A 87 -29.89 14.16 -28.05
C ASN A 87 -30.33 12.70 -27.87
N ILE A 88 -30.69 12.31 -26.64
CA ILE A 88 -31.42 11.07 -26.39
C ILE A 88 -32.91 11.40 -26.46
N THR A 89 -33.48 11.31 -27.66
CA THR A 89 -34.92 11.09 -27.84
C THR A 89 -35.19 9.60 -27.67
N GLY A 90 -35.67 9.21 -26.51
CA GLY A 90 -36.13 7.86 -26.21
C GLY A 90 -37.33 7.93 -25.28
N ASP A 91 -38.54 7.86 -25.85
CA ASP A 91 -39.81 7.79 -25.13
C ASP A 91 -39.90 6.49 -24.32
N ALA A 92 -39.43 6.51 -23.07
CA ALA A 92 -39.86 5.56 -22.06
C ALA A 92 -41.02 6.19 -21.26
N LYS A 93 -42.24 6.02 -21.76
CA LYS A 93 -43.47 6.35 -21.01
C LYS A 93 -43.61 5.42 -19.80
N LEU A 94 -43.03 5.84 -18.67
CA LEU A 94 -43.44 5.36 -17.35
C LEU A 94 -44.82 5.96 -17.05
N ASN A 95 -45.85 5.14 -17.22
CA ASN A 95 -47.20 5.40 -16.74
C ASN A 95 -47.18 5.51 -15.20
N SER A 96 -46.90 6.69 -14.66
CA SER A 96 -47.27 7.01 -13.30
C SER A 96 -48.74 7.38 -13.29
N LYS A 97 -49.59 6.41 -12.91
CA LYS A 97 -50.91 6.73 -12.39
C LYS A 97 -50.70 7.69 -11.22
N THR A 98 -51.28 8.87 -11.34
CA THR A 98 -51.46 9.88 -10.30
C THR A 98 -52.21 9.26 -9.11
N GLY A 99 -51.47 8.58 -8.24
CA GLY A 99 -51.85 8.33 -6.87
C GLY A 99 -51.56 9.60 -6.07
N ASN A 100 -52.55 10.04 -5.29
CA ASN A 100 -52.50 11.21 -4.41
C ASN A 100 -51.10 11.46 -3.83
N GLN A 101 -50.52 12.58 -4.23
CA GLN A 101 -49.38 13.20 -3.57
C GLN A 101 -49.85 13.75 -2.22
N ASP A 102 -49.85 12.91 -1.19
CA ASP A 102 -49.78 13.39 0.18
C ASP A 102 -48.35 13.86 0.42
N SER A 103 -48.17 15.19 0.37
CA SER A 103 -46.93 15.93 0.59
C SER A 103 -46.47 15.92 2.05
N SER A 104 -46.50 14.76 2.72
CA SER A 104 -46.35 14.66 4.18
C SER A 104 -44.91 14.45 4.66
N CYS A 105 -43.91 15.04 3.99
CA CYS A 105 -42.53 15.10 4.52
C CYS A 105 -42.38 16.19 5.62
N GLU A 106 -43.49 16.77 6.11
CA GLU A 106 -43.50 18.00 6.95
C GLU A 106 -43.52 17.77 8.46
N SER A 107 -43.65 16.54 8.98
CA SER A 107 -43.87 16.30 10.43
C SER A 107 -42.74 15.59 11.17
N LEU A 108 -41.58 15.37 10.54
CA LEU A 108 -40.47 14.64 11.15
C LEU A 108 -39.19 15.44 11.10
N LYS A 109 -38.29 15.13 12.04
CA LYS A 109 -36.95 15.70 12.06
C LYS A 109 -36.22 15.26 10.79
N LYS A 110 -36.05 16.22 9.87
CA LYS A 110 -35.22 16.03 8.68
C LYS A 110 -33.79 15.76 9.12
N TYR A 111 -33.09 14.88 8.41
CA TYR A 111 -31.66 14.70 8.63
C TYR A 111 -30.91 16.03 8.41
N GLU A 112 -29.97 16.30 9.32
CA GLU A 112 -29.04 17.42 9.26
C GLU A 112 -27.63 16.82 9.41
N ASN A 113 -26.68 17.31 8.62
CA ASN A 113 -25.29 16.87 8.71
C ASN A 113 -24.73 17.22 10.10
N LYS A 114 -24.10 16.23 10.76
CA LYS A 114 -23.54 16.36 12.12
C LYS A 114 -22.01 16.35 12.13
N THR A 115 -21.38 16.74 11.03
CA THR A 115 -19.93 16.89 10.97
C THR A 115 -19.52 17.93 12.01
N ASP A 116 -18.73 17.47 12.98
CA ASP A 116 -18.13 18.28 14.03
C ASP A 116 -16.61 18.32 13.78
N LEU A 117 -16.22 19.23 12.89
CA LEU A 117 -14.84 19.62 12.72
C LEU A 117 -14.58 20.71 13.73
N ASN A 118 -13.89 20.38 14.82
CA ASN A 118 -13.41 21.36 15.79
C ASN A 118 -12.26 22.19 15.18
N ILE A 119 -12.53 22.94 14.10
CA ILE A 119 -11.56 23.80 13.43
C ILE A 119 -11.36 25.03 14.31
N ILE A 120 -10.26 25.04 15.06
CA ILE A 120 -9.96 26.12 16.00
C ILE A 120 -9.21 27.27 15.33
N GLY A 121 -8.78 27.10 14.09
CA GLY A 121 -8.07 28.14 13.35
C GLY A 121 -7.66 27.71 11.95
N ARG A 122 -7.12 28.70 11.22
CA ARG A 122 -6.50 28.54 9.92
C ARG A 122 -5.10 29.15 9.99
N GLU A 123 -4.10 28.40 9.52
CA GLU A 123 -2.71 28.81 9.52
C GLU A 123 -2.22 28.92 8.08
N VAL A 124 -1.74 30.11 7.70
CA VAL A 124 -1.00 30.29 6.45
C VAL A 124 0.43 29.86 6.71
N VAL A 125 0.88 28.82 6.02
CA VAL A 125 2.22 28.27 6.17
C VAL A 125 3.20 29.25 5.54
N LYS A 126 4.01 29.91 6.39
CA LYS A 126 5.00 30.90 5.95
C LYS A 126 6.40 30.34 5.85
N ASP A 127 6.64 29.23 6.51
CA ASP A 127 7.94 28.59 6.58
C ASP A 127 8.14 27.75 5.31
N GLU A 128 9.21 28.04 4.55
CA GLU A 128 9.44 27.38 3.26
C GLU A 128 9.77 25.88 3.42
N ASN A 129 10.39 25.49 4.53
CA ASN A 129 10.69 24.07 4.81
C ASN A 129 9.41 23.29 5.10
N GLU A 130 8.51 23.90 5.87
CA GLU A 130 7.17 23.37 6.12
C GLU A 130 6.36 23.25 4.82
N LYS A 131 6.46 24.24 3.91
CA LYS A 131 5.83 24.14 2.58
C LYS A 131 6.40 22.99 1.76
N ILE A 132 7.71 22.78 1.76
CA ILE A 132 8.35 21.65 1.06
C ILE A 132 7.78 20.33 1.60
N ILE A 133 7.75 20.14 2.92
CA ILE A 133 7.18 18.94 3.57
C ILE A 133 5.71 18.73 3.16
N LEU A 134 4.89 19.77 3.22
CA LEU A 134 3.47 19.66 2.89
C LEU A 134 3.22 19.41 1.40
N ASN A 135 4.04 20.00 0.53
CA ASN A 135 4.00 19.72 -0.91
C ASN A 135 4.41 18.27 -1.20
N LEU A 136 5.43 17.77 -0.52
CA LEU A 136 5.85 16.38 -0.65
C LEU A 136 4.76 15.39 -0.25
N ILE A 137 4.06 15.65 0.85
CA ILE A 137 2.95 14.84 1.32
C ILE A 137 1.77 14.88 0.32
N SER A 138 1.45 16.04 -0.22
CA SER A 138 0.28 16.23 -1.10
C SER A 138 0.52 15.83 -2.55
N THR A 139 1.62 16.26 -3.16
CA THR A 139 1.88 16.06 -4.59
C THR A 139 2.84 14.93 -4.88
N ARG A 140 3.64 14.48 -3.90
CA ARG A 140 4.74 13.51 -4.07
C ARG A 140 5.73 13.88 -5.18
N THR A 141 5.96 15.18 -5.35
CA THR A 141 6.92 15.73 -6.33
C THR A 141 7.87 16.69 -5.64
N MET A 142 9.13 16.73 -6.08
CA MET A 142 10.12 17.71 -5.63
C MET A 142 10.94 18.19 -6.83
N ASP A 143 11.16 19.50 -6.92
CA ASP A 143 12.13 20.05 -7.87
C ASP A 143 13.53 19.80 -7.30
N LEU A 144 14.37 19.09 -8.07
CA LEU A 144 15.73 18.78 -7.64
C LEU A 144 16.68 19.97 -7.83
N PRO A 145 17.81 20.01 -7.08
CA PRO A 145 18.88 21.01 -7.27
C PRO A 145 19.39 21.09 -8.72
N ASP A 146 19.39 19.96 -9.44
CA ASP A 146 19.89 19.86 -10.82
C ASP A 146 18.79 20.08 -11.87
N GLY A 147 17.57 20.45 -11.46
CA GLY A 147 16.44 20.75 -12.36
C GLY A 147 15.78 19.52 -13.00
N GLN A 148 16.18 18.30 -12.62
CA GLN A 148 15.44 17.10 -13.00
C GLN A 148 14.14 17.02 -12.19
N GLN A 149 13.04 16.71 -12.88
CA GLN A 149 11.79 16.34 -12.24
C GLN A 149 11.71 14.81 -12.21
N GLY A 150 11.52 14.26 -11.02
CA GLY A 150 11.29 12.84 -10.81
C GLY A 150 10.13 12.65 -9.83
N LYS A 151 9.60 11.42 -9.80
CA LYS A 151 8.52 11.07 -8.87
C LYS A 151 9.12 10.58 -7.57
N ILE A 152 8.61 11.07 -6.44
CA ILE A 152 9.01 10.52 -5.14
C ILE A 152 8.24 9.22 -4.90
N VAL A 153 9.00 8.14 -4.77
CA VAL A 153 8.49 6.79 -4.54
C VAL A 153 8.16 6.61 -3.07
N ALA A 154 9.11 6.97 -2.20
CA ALA A 154 8.98 6.95 -0.75
C ALA A 154 9.82 8.08 -0.14
N PHE A 155 9.46 8.50 1.05
CA PHE A 155 10.20 9.51 1.81
C PHE A 155 10.06 9.25 3.31
N ASP A 156 11.01 9.76 4.09
CA ASP A 156 10.90 9.83 5.54
C ASP A 156 11.56 11.13 6.05
N ILE A 157 11.12 11.62 7.21
CA ILE A 157 11.48 12.94 7.74
C ILE A 157 12.11 12.81 9.13
N ASP A 158 13.40 13.07 9.21
CA ASP A 158 14.10 13.33 10.47
C ASP A 158 13.89 14.79 10.86
N SER A 159 12.82 14.96 11.60
CA SER A 159 12.34 16.26 12.02
C SER A 159 13.05 16.83 13.25
N LYS A 160 13.87 16.03 13.95
CA LYS A 160 14.75 16.51 15.03
C LYS A 160 15.95 17.23 14.44
N ASN A 161 16.50 16.70 13.34
CA ASN A 161 17.66 17.29 12.68
C ASN A 161 17.31 18.08 11.40
N ASN A 162 16.01 18.28 11.11
CA ASN A 162 15.51 19.00 9.93
C ASN A 162 16.02 18.41 8.61
N LYS A 163 16.07 17.08 8.51
CA LYS A 163 16.44 16.37 7.29
C LYS A 163 15.23 15.65 6.72
N ILE A 164 15.25 15.46 5.42
CA ILE A 164 14.34 14.57 4.72
C ILE A 164 15.14 13.59 3.89
N ALA A 165 14.77 12.32 3.93
CA ALA A 165 15.25 11.32 3.00
C ALA A 165 14.14 11.01 2.00
N TYR A 166 14.49 10.76 0.74
CA TYR A 166 13.52 10.37 -0.29
C TYR A 166 14.15 9.49 -1.36
N ILE A 167 13.34 8.56 -1.87
CA ILE A 167 13.63 7.80 -3.09
C ILE A 167 13.02 8.55 -4.26
N LEU A 168 13.87 8.98 -5.17
CA LEU A 168 13.49 9.58 -6.43
C LEU A 168 13.52 8.53 -7.54
N GLY A 169 12.39 8.31 -8.21
CA GLY A 169 12.33 7.61 -9.49
C GLY A 169 12.46 8.60 -10.64
N VAL A 170 13.42 8.37 -11.54
CA VAL A 170 13.56 9.13 -12.78
C VAL A 170 12.82 8.40 -13.90
N ASP A 171 11.90 9.09 -14.56
CA ASP A 171 11.13 8.53 -15.68
C ASP A 171 12.08 7.89 -16.72
N PRO A 172 11.76 6.70 -17.26
CA PRO A 172 12.61 6.05 -18.23
C PRO A 172 12.76 6.90 -19.50
N ILE A 173 13.98 6.90 -20.05
CA ILE A 173 14.33 7.64 -21.27
C ILE A 173 13.51 7.14 -22.48
N ASP A 174 13.09 5.87 -22.48
CA ASP A 174 12.21 5.28 -23.50
C ASP A 174 11.07 4.48 -22.84
N LYS A 175 9.82 4.84 -23.17
CA LYS A 175 8.60 4.17 -22.69
C LYS A 175 8.33 2.82 -23.38
N ASN A 176 9.10 2.46 -24.40
CA ASN A 176 8.88 1.26 -25.22
C ASN A 176 9.74 0.05 -24.82
N GLU A 177 10.68 0.22 -23.89
CA GLU A 177 11.45 -0.88 -23.30
C GLU A 177 11.07 -1.01 -21.82
N TYR A 178 11.08 -2.23 -21.26
CA TYR A 178 10.90 -2.49 -19.83
C TYR A 178 12.14 -2.01 -19.02
N ILE A 179 12.61 -0.79 -19.30
CA ILE A 179 13.65 -0.11 -18.54
C ILE A 179 12.97 0.43 -17.30
N PHE A 180 13.39 -0.07 -16.15
CA PHE A 180 12.93 0.42 -14.87
C PHE A 180 13.52 1.78 -14.57
N GLU A 181 12.72 2.62 -13.89
CA GLU A 181 13.17 3.89 -13.35
C GLU A 181 14.45 3.67 -12.53
N ASN A 182 15.54 4.35 -12.89
CA ASN A 182 16.67 4.50 -11.98
C ASN A 182 16.12 5.17 -10.71
N ARG A 183 16.37 4.53 -9.57
CA ARG A 183 15.99 5.04 -8.25
C ARG A 183 17.22 5.46 -7.48
N VAL A 184 17.14 6.66 -6.93
CA VAL A 184 18.21 7.24 -6.11
C VAL A 184 17.66 7.66 -4.77
N VAL A 185 18.34 7.26 -3.70
CA VAL A 185 18.10 7.75 -2.34
C VAL A 185 18.89 9.04 -2.14
N TYR A 186 18.19 10.08 -1.71
CA TYR A 186 18.77 11.34 -1.27
C TYR A 186 18.43 11.62 0.18
N ILE A 187 19.31 12.36 0.85
CA ILE A 187 19.02 13.08 2.09
C ILE A 187 19.21 14.57 1.81
N SER A 188 18.19 15.38 2.10
CA SER A 188 18.27 16.83 2.03
C SER A 188 18.16 17.44 3.43
N ASP A 189 19.10 18.33 3.76
CA ASP A 189 19.01 19.21 4.93
C ASP A 189 18.10 20.38 4.57
N LEU A 190 17.02 20.55 5.33
CA LEU A 190 16.03 21.59 5.06
C LEU A 190 16.52 22.98 5.49
N LEU A 191 17.50 23.09 6.38
CA LEU A 191 17.97 24.39 6.86
C LEU A 191 18.82 25.12 5.82
N ASP A 192 19.71 24.40 5.14
CA ASP A 192 20.60 24.98 4.13
C ASP A 192 20.31 24.51 2.70
N GLY A 193 19.39 23.57 2.51
CA GLY A 193 19.00 23.01 1.22
C GLY A 193 20.05 22.08 0.62
N SER A 194 21.07 21.67 1.38
CA SER A 194 22.09 20.75 0.90
C SER A 194 21.51 19.35 0.70
N THR A 195 21.86 18.72 -0.41
CA THR A 195 21.40 17.37 -0.76
C THR A 195 22.59 16.43 -0.90
N THR A 196 22.52 15.28 -0.23
CA THR A 196 23.50 14.20 -0.30
C THR A 196 22.86 12.99 -0.96
N LYS A 197 23.51 12.47 -1.99
CA LYS A 197 23.17 11.17 -2.58
C LYS A 197 23.67 10.05 -1.66
N VAL A 198 22.76 9.17 -1.25
CA VAL A 198 23.05 8.06 -0.33
C VAL A 198 23.34 6.78 -1.09
N TYR A 199 22.43 6.41 -1.98
CA TYR A 199 22.49 5.14 -2.70
C TYR A 199 21.75 5.27 -4.04
N GLU A 200 22.22 4.55 -5.05
CA GLU A 200 21.60 4.48 -6.38
C GLU A 200 21.62 3.03 -6.83
N THR A 201 20.49 2.56 -7.33
CA THR A 201 20.42 1.27 -8.03
C THR A 201 20.81 1.47 -9.49
N GLU A 202 21.63 0.58 -10.04
CA GLU A 202 21.93 0.61 -11.47
C GLU A 202 20.68 0.33 -12.33
N ASP A 203 20.69 0.80 -13.58
CA ASP A 203 19.63 0.49 -14.55
C ASP A 203 19.51 -1.03 -14.72
N ILE A 204 18.38 -1.60 -14.30
CA ILE A 204 18.13 -3.02 -14.48
C ILE A 204 17.39 -3.20 -15.81
N LEU A 205 18.09 -3.77 -16.80
CA LEU A 205 17.47 -4.30 -18.00
C LEU A 205 16.80 -5.64 -17.65
N GLY A 206 15.51 -5.59 -17.30
CA GLY A 206 14.74 -6.79 -16.95
C GLY A 206 13.95 -7.35 -18.12
N GLU A 207 13.85 -8.69 -18.21
CA GLU A 207 12.87 -9.37 -19.08
C GLU A 207 11.42 -9.25 -18.56
N SER A 208 11.22 -8.73 -17.34
CA SER A 208 9.91 -8.54 -16.71
C SER A 208 9.91 -7.29 -15.81
N PRO A 209 8.86 -6.44 -15.90
CA PRO A 209 8.65 -5.24 -15.08
C PRO A 209 8.41 -5.52 -13.58
N ASP A 210 8.56 -6.77 -13.13
CA ASP A 210 8.22 -7.17 -11.76
C ASP A 210 9.45 -7.69 -10.97
N ARG A 211 10.66 -7.72 -11.56
CA ARG A 211 11.87 -8.37 -11.01
C ARG A 211 13.06 -7.46 -10.68
N SER A 212 12.86 -6.17 -10.47
CA SER A 212 13.99 -5.27 -10.23
C SER A 212 14.43 -5.30 -8.77
N ASP A 213 15.74 -5.24 -8.50
CA ASP A 213 16.35 -4.91 -7.19
C ASP A 213 16.10 -3.42 -6.82
N GLY A 214 14.93 -2.89 -7.21
CA GLY A 214 14.59 -1.49 -7.06
C GLY A 214 14.47 -1.09 -5.60
N LEU A 215 14.81 0.16 -5.31
CA LEU A 215 14.57 0.77 -4.00
C LEU A 215 13.07 0.85 -3.70
N THR A 216 12.68 0.43 -2.50
CA THR A 216 11.28 0.28 -2.12
C THR A 216 10.88 1.28 -1.04
N ALA A 217 11.68 1.43 0.01
CA ALA A 217 11.40 2.30 1.14
C ALA A 217 12.67 2.73 1.87
N ILE A 218 12.51 3.69 2.77
CA ILE A 218 13.56 4.26 3.61
C ILE A 218 12.97 4.68 4.95
N GLY A 219 13.81 4.79 5.98
CA GLY A 219 13.38 5.22 7.30
C GLY A 219 14.54 5.64 8.19
N PHE A 220 14.43 6.80 8.85
CA PHE A 220 15.41 7.29 9.80
C PHE A 220 15.28 6.56 11.14
N SER A 221 16.42 6.43 11.81
CA SER A 221 16.50 6.16 13.24
C SER A 221 15.98 7.34 14.06
N ASP A 222 15.54 7.09 15.30
CA ASP A 222 14.95 8.15 16.14
C ASP A 222 15.96 9.24 16.54
N ASP A 223 17.26 8.92 16.56
CA ASP A 223 18.35 9.90 16.74
C ASP A 223 18.75 10.60 15.44
N GLY A 224 18.36 10.07 14.27
CA GLY A 224 18.62 10.65 12.97
C GLY A 224 20.05 10.48 12.46
N ASP A 225 20.80 9.54 13.06
CA ASP A 225 22.20 9.25 12.71
C ASP A 225 22.31 8.11 11.68
N VAL A 226 21.28 7.27 11.58
CA VAL A 226 21.19 6.12 10.67
C VAL A 226 19.94 6.22 9.80
N LEU A 227 20.07 5.88 8.52
CA LEU A 227 18.97 5.70 7.58
C LEU A 227 18.91 4.22 7.14
N ALA A 228 17.79 3.56 7.34
CA ALA A 228 17.51 2.28 6.71
C ALA A 228 17.11 2.51 5.25
N VAL A 229 17.64 1.68 4.36
CA VAL A 229 17.32 1.68 2.93
C VAL A 229 16.95 0.27 2.53
N THR A 230 15.76 0.08 1.95
CA THR A 230 15.28 -1.25 1.55
C THR A 230 15.15 -1.37 0.04
N THR A 231 15.45 -2.56 -0.46
CA THR A 231 15.11 -3.01 -1.81
C THR A 231 14.09 -4.14 -1.71
N PHE A 232 13.81 -4.80 -2.83
CA PHE A 232 13.00 -6.02 -2.83
C PHE A 232 13.57 -7.11 -1.92
N ASP A 233 14.89 -7.29 -1.92
CA ASP A 233 15.56 -8.44 -1.33
C ASP A 233 16.62 -8.08 -0.27
N ARG A 234 16.92 -6.79 -0.07
CA ARG A 234 17.99 -6.34 0.81
C ARG A 234 17.54 -5.22 1.74
N ILE A 235 18.18 -5.21 2.90
CA ILE A 235 18.08 -4.15 3.90
C ILE A 235 19.48 -3.62 4.11
N TYR A 236 19.65 -2.32 3.92
CA TYR A 236 20.89 -1.60 4.18
C TYR A 236 20.69 -0.62 5.35
N SER A 237 21.78 -0.34 6.04
CA SER A 237 21.90 0.79 6.95
C SER A 237 22.91 1.78 6.39
N TYR A 238 22.57 3.06 6.43
CA TYR A 238 23.45 4.15 6.05
C TYR A 238 23.76 5.00 7.28
N ASN A 239 25.01 5.02 7.71
CA ASN A 239 25.47 5.95 8.74
C ASN A 239 25.68 7.33 8.11
N ILE A 240 24.93 8.32 8.59
CA ILE A 240 24.89 9.66 7.98
C ILE A 240 26.17 10.45 8.26
N SER A 241 26.77 10.28 9.43
CA SER A 241 27.99 10.99 9.82
C SER A 241 29.22 10.47 9.07
N ASP A 242 29.36 9.14 9.00
CA ASP A 242 30.51 8.48 8.38
C ASP A 242 30.33 8.25 6.87
N LYS A 243 29.11 8.48 6.36
CA LYS A 243 28.69 8.24 4.98
C LYS A 243 28.95 6.80 4.52
N ASP A 244 28.78 5.86 5.45
CA ASP A 244 29.01 4.45 5.23
C ASP A 244 27.70 3.71 5.01
N LEU A 245 27.65 2.87 3.97
CA LEU A 245 26.51 2.04 3.65
C LEU A 245 26.87 0.58 3.92
N SER A 246 26.15 -0.05 4.83
CA SER A 246 26.37 -1.43 5.26
C SER A 246 25.14 -2.28 4.96
N LEU A 247 25.33 -3.45 4.36
CA LEU A 247 24.28 -4.46 4.18
C LEU A 247 23.96 -5.09 5.53
N LEU A 248 22.70 -4.99 5.97
CA LEU A 248 22.22 -5.63 7.19
C LEU A 248 21.67 -7.03 6.92
N HIS A 249 20.92 -7.17 5.83
CA HIS A 249 20.28 -8.44 5.48
C HIS A 249 20.08 -8.56 3.98
N GLU A 250 20.22 -9.77 3.47
CA GLU A 250 19.91 -10.15 2.09
C GLU A 250 19.10 -11.45 2.10
N TYR A 251 17.99 -11.45 1.38
CA TYR A 251 17.13 -12.60 1.24
C TYR A 251 17.79 -13.64 0.31
N THR A 252 18.30 -14.74 0.87
CA THR A 252 19.15 -15.68 0.11
C THR A 252 18.40 -16.84 -0.59
N THR A 253 17.09 -17.01 -0.35
CA THR A 253 16.35 -18.13 -0.92
C THR A 253 15.63 -17.77 -2.22
N GLY A 254 16.07 -18.37 -3.33
CA GLY A 254 15.54 -18.15 -4.68
C GLY A 254 14.08 -18.55 -4.86
N ARG A 255 13.14 -17.69 -4.46
CA ARG A 255 11.75 -17.77 -4.94
C ARG A 255 11.69 -17.27 -6.38
N SER A 256 11.99 -18.17 -7.31
CA SER A 256 11.65 -18.03 -8.72
C SER A 256 10.15 -18.27 -8.91
N GLY A 257 9.31 -17.32 -8.50
CA GLY A 257 7.86 -17.36 -8.70
C GLY A 257 7.32 -15.96 -9.04
N PRO A 258 6.29 -15.83 -9.89
CA PRO A 258 5.61 -14.56 -10.10
C PRO A 258 4.90 -14.11 -8.81
N GLY A 259 5.21 -12.90 -8.33
CA GLY A 259 4.63 -12.31 -7.11
C GLY A 259 5.67 -12.13 -6.00
N TYR A 260 6.46 -11.06 -6.07
CA TYR A 260 7.66 -10.87 -5.25
C TYR A 260 7.36 -10.26 -3.88
N SER A 261 8.10 -10.72 -2.87
CA SER A 261 8.24 -10.09 -1.57
C SER A 261 9.09 -8.83 -1.72
N ALA A 262 8.67 -7.72 -1.09
CA ALA A 262 9.50 -6.52 -0.97
C ALA A 262 9.60 -6.12 0.50
N TYR A 263 10.81 -5.81 0.97
CA TYR A 263 10.98 -5.11 2.25
C TYR A 263 10.50 -3.67 2.08
N THR A 264 9.62 -3.23 2.97
CA THR A 264 8.98 -1.90 2.95
C THR A 264 8.84 -1.36 4.37
N ASN A 265 8.56 -0.06 4.48
CA ASN A 265 8.29 0.65 5.74
C ASN A 265 9.28 0.34 6.88
N PRO A 266 10.61 0.54 6.68
CA PRO A 266 11.56 0.34 7.76
C PRO A 266 11.34 1.37 8.88
N VAL A 267 11.14 0.89 10.12
CA VAL A 267 10.99 1.76 11.30
C VAL A 267 11.88 1.26 12.43
N PHE A 268 12.87 2.07 12.82
CA PHE A 268 13.73 1.75 13.95
C PHE A 268 12.97 1.85 15.27
N SER A 269 13.30 0.94 16.18
CA SER A 269 13.02 1.11 17.60
C SER A 269 13.81 2.30 18.17
N PRO A 270 13.32 2.99 19.22
CA PRO A 270 13.97 4.18 19.77
C PRO A 270 15.40 3.95 20.31
N ASP A 271 15.77 2.71 20.65
CA ASP A 271 17.12 2.35 21.08
C ASP A 271 18.01 1.84 19.93
N ASN A 272 17.49 1.87 18.69
CA ASN A 272 18.15 1.40 17.48
C ASN A 272 18.61 -0.08 17.54
N ASN A 273 18.06 -0.91 18.44
CA ASN A 273 18.41 -2.33 18.53
C ASN A 273 17.57 -3.20 17.59
N TYR A 274 16.38 -2.72 17.25
CA TYR A 274 15.43 -3.41 16.39
C TYR A 274 15.00 -2.54 15.21
N LEU A 275 14.72 -3.21 14.10
CA LEU A 275 14.12 -2.62 12.91
C LEU A 275 12.82 -3.36 12.60
N LEU A 276 11.69 -2.64 12.64
CA LEU A 276 10.43 -3.12 12.11
C LEU A 276 10.46 -3.00 10.59
N ILE A 277 10.11 -4.06 9.88
CA ILE A 277 10.06 -4.12 8.42
C ILE A 277 8.77 -4.80 8.00
N THR A 278 8.08 -4.26 7.02
CA THR A 278 6.95 -4.93 6.38
C THR A 278 7.44 -5.68 5.14
N GLU A 279 7.24 -6.99 5.09
CA GLU A 279 7.39 -7.82 3.89
C GLU A 279 6.02 -8.02 3.23
N GLY A 280 5.87 -7.56 1.99
CA GLY A 280 4.59 -7.62 1.26
C GLY A 280 4.55 -8.60 0.10
N HIS A 281 3.46 -9.35 -0.04
CA HIS A 281 3.06 -10.13 -1.21
C HIS A 281 1.69 -9.65 -1.76
N TYR A 282 1.37 -10.00 -3.00
CA TYR A 282 0.07 -9.71 -3.66
C TYR A 282 -1.16 -10.11 -2.80
N GLU A 283 -1.02 -11.14 -1.97
CA GLU A 283 -2.08 -11.68 -1.11
C GLU A 283 -1.97 -11.27 0.38
N GLY A 284 -1.00 -10.44 0.77
CA GLY A 284 -0.91 -9.96 2.14
C GLY A 284 0.46 -9.40 2.54
N PHE A 285 0.48 -8.61 3.61
CA PHE A 285 1.68 -8.05 4.21
C PHE A 285 1.98 -8.75 5.54
N THR A 286 3.26 -8.88 5.87
CA THR A 286 3.75 -9.39 7.14
C THR A 286 4.78 -8.44 7.73
N ASP A 287 4.49 -7.91 8.91
CA ASP A 287 5.44 -7.15 9.71
C ASP A 287 6.39 -8.09 10.45
N MET A 288 7.67 -7.80 10.37
CA MET A 288 8.76 -8.56 10.95
C MET A 288 9.65 -7.62 11.76
N VAL A 289 10.24 -8.14 12.83
CA VAL A 289 11.22 -7.41 13.63
C VAL A 289 12.60 -8.02 13.38
N PHE A 290 13.52 -7.23 12.85
CA PHE A 290 14.91 -7.58 12.68
C PHE A 290 15.72 -7.11 13.90
N ASP A 291 16.43 -8.02 14.56
CA ASP A 291 17.37 -7.72 15.63
C ASP A 291 18.72 -7.32 14.99
N ILE A 292 19.03 -6.03 15.04
CA ILE A 292 20.20 -5.46 14.37
C ILE A 292 21.50 -6.01 14.95
N ASN A 293 21.53 -6.30 16.26
CA ASN A 293 22.74 -6.78 16.94
C ASN A 293 23.02 -8.26 16.65
N LYS A 294 21.96 -9.06 16.43
CA LYS A 294 22.07 -10.48 16.10
C LYS A 294 22.05 -10.77 14.61
N GLU A 295 21.70 -9.77 13.80
CA GLU A 295 21.53 -9.87 12.35
C GLU A 295 20.50 -10.95 11.94
N GLU A 296 19.42 -11.10 12.71
CA GLU A 296 18.38 -12.10 12.47
C GLU A 296 16.96 -11.54 12.68
N PHE A 297 15.98 -12.12 11.99
CA PHE A 297 14.57 -11.83 12.24
C PHE A 297 14.09 -12.57 13.49
N LEU A 298 13.33 -11.88 14.31
CA LEU A 298 12.65 -12.44 15.47
C LEU A 298 11.37 -13.17 15.01
N ASP A 299 11.12 -14.33 15.61
CA ASP A 299 9.85 -15.04 15.47
C ASP A 299 8.79 -14.35 16.33
N ILE A 300 8.17 -13.32 15.76
CA ILE A 300 7.02 -12.65 16.36
C ILE A 300 5.76 -13.38 15.88
N THR A 301 4.95 -13.88 16.81
CA THR A 301 3.69 -14.60 16.49
C THR A 301 2.58 -13.68 15.97
N PHE A 302 2.89 -12.41 15.72
CA PHE A 302 1.98 -11.36 15.30
C PHE A 302 2.66 -10.51 14.23
N GLY A 303 1.90 -9.93 13.33
CA GLY A 303 2.40 -9.11 12.22
C GLY A 303 1.94 -9.58 10.85
N GLY A 304 1.29 -10.74 10.73
CA GLY A 304 0.73 -11.19 9.45
C GLY A 304 -0.71 -10.69 9.26
N TYR A 305 -0.98 -10.02 8.13
CA TYR A 305 -2.36 -9.69 7.72
C TYR A 305 -3.26 -10.93 7.72
N VAL A 306 -2.74 -12.06 7.25
CA VAL A 306 -3.44 -13.36 7.24
C VAL A 306 -3.70 -13.94 8.64
N LEU A 307 -3.00 -13.44 9.65
CA LEU A 307 -3.18 -13.79 11.05
C LEU A 307 -4.13 -12.82 11.77
N GLY A 308 -4.68 -11.83 11.06
CA GLY A 308 -5.52 -10.81 11.68
C GLY A 308 -4.74 -9.84 12.56
N THR A 309 -3.46 -9.60 12.27
CA THR A 309 -2.63 -8.69 13.05
C THR A 309 -1.70 -7.84 12.18
N ASP A 310 -1.42 -6.61 12.61
CA ASP A 310 -0.45 -5.71 12.03
C ASP A 310 0.33 -4.95 13.11
N ALA A 311 1.57 -4.58 12.80
CA ALA A 311 2.39 -3.76 13.67
C ALA A 311 2.07 -2.27 13.42
N VAL A 312 1.64 -1.58 14.47
CA VAL A 312 1.33 -0.13 14.41
C VAL A 312 2.62 0.70 14.47
N GLY A 313 3.64 0.22 15.20
CA GLY A 313 4.91 0.90 15.39
C GLY A 313 5.45 0.75 16.82
N TRP A 314 6.42 1.59 17.18
CA TRP A 314 7.13 1.49 18.46
C TRP A 314 6.60 2.48 19.51
N TYR A 315 6.46 2.02 20.76
CA TYR A 315 6.27 2.88 21.94
C TYR A 315 7.31 2.57 23.01
N GLY A 316 8.32 3.44 23.14
CA GLY A 316 9.57 3.03 23.75
C GLY A 316 10.13 1.82 22.99
N ASN A 317 10.72 0.86 23.69
CA ASN A 317 11.32 -0.32 23.05
C ASN A 317 10.32 -1.50 22.93
N ARG A 318 9.02 -1.21 22.94
CA ARG A 318 7.95 -2.20 22.78
C ARG A 318 7.19 -1.92 21.50
N LEU A 319 6.83 -3.00 20.82
CA LEU A 319 6.01 -2.92 19.62
C LEU A 319 4.55 -2.78 20.04
N ILE A 320 3.81 -1.89 19.38
CA ILE A 320 2.34 -1.90 19.41
C ILE A 320 1.87 -2.77 18.26
N VAL A 321 1.15 -3.83 18.60
CA VAL A 321 0.50 -4.72 17.64
C VAL A 321 -0.99 -4.54 17.74
N HIS A 322 -1.63 -4.34 16.60
CA HIS A 322 -3.06 -4.33 16.45
C HIS A 322 -3.54 -5.70 15.98
N GLU A 323 -4.61 -6.18 16.60
CA GLU A 323 -5.28 -7.43 16.33
C GLU A 323 -6.68 -7.06 15.87
N TYR A 324 -6.95 -7.29 14.59
CA TYR A 324 -8.26 -7.05 13.99
C TYR A 324 -9.26 -8.04 14.58
N GLY A 325 -10.52 -7.61 14.72
CA GLY A 325 -11.61 -8.55 15.01
C GLY A 325 -11.71 -9.67 13.97
N GLU A 326 -12.40 -10.76 14.31
CA GLU A 326 -12.63 -11.86 13.36
C GLU A 326 -13.31 -11.35 12.09
N PHE A 327 -12.77 -11.72 10.92
CA PHE A 327 -13.31 -11.33 9.62
C PHE A 327 -14.28 -12.40 9.13
N ASP A 328 -15.57 -12.24 9.44
CA ASP A 328 -16.62 -13.13 8.93
C ASP A 328 -17.43 -12.44 7.82
N THR A 329 -17.51 -13.08 6.65
CA THR A 329 -18.32 -12.65 5.49
C THR A 329 -18.13 -11.19 5.00
N GLY A 330 -16.96 -10.59 5.23
CA GLY A 330 -16.68 -9.22 4.80
C GLY A 330 -16.94 -8.13 5.85
N ASN A 331 -17.30 -8.53 7.08
CA ASN A 331 -17.43 -7.63 8.21
C ASN A 331 -16.52 -8.11 9.35
N PHE A 332 -15.86 -7.16 10.02
CA PHE A 332 -15.18 -7.42 11.29
C PHE A 332 -16.23 -7.57 12.38
N THR A 333 -16.40 -8.79 12.90
CA THR A 333 -17.48 -9.17 13.82
C THR A 333 -17.07 -9.13 15.29
N GLU A 334 -15.79 -8.98 15.59
CA GLU A 334 -15.26 -8.90 16.95
C GLU A 334 -14.57 -7.54 17.24
N ASP A 335 -14.36 -7.28 18.52
CA ASP A 335 -13.65 -6.09 19.00
C ASP A 335 -12.17 -6.18 18.62
N SER A 336 -11.68 -5.21 17.84
CA SER A 336 -10.25 -5.06 17.58
C SER A 336 -9.52 -4.61 18.85
N LYS A 337 -8.27 -5.06 19.00
CA LYS A 337 -7.46 -4.83 20.20
C LYS A 337 -6.07 -4.39 19.82
N ALA A 338 -5.42 -3.62 20.69
CA ALA A 338 -4.00 -3.33 20.55
C ALA A 338 -3.25 -3.74 21.82
N TYR A 339 -2.03 -4.24 21.62
CA TYR A 339 -1.17 -4.74 22.69
C TYR A 339 0.24 -4.16 22.58
N PHE A 340 0.89 -3.96 23.73
CA PHE A 340 2.34 -3.88 23.80
C PHE A 340 2.92 -5.29 23.76
N ILE A 341 3.92 -5.46 22.91
CA ILE A 341 4.73 -6.67 22.77
C ILE A 341 6.19 -6.29 23.01
N ASP A 342 6.85 -7.01 23.92
CA ASP A 342 8.30 -6.95 24.05
C ASP A 342 8.93 -7.88 22.99
N PRO A 343 9.77 -7.37 22.07
CA PRO A 343 10.44 -8.21 21.08
C PRO A 343 11.26 -9.35 21.69
N GLN A 344 11.76 -9.20 22.91
CA GLN A 344 12.52 -10.24 23.61
C GLN A 344 11.63 -11.31 24.24
N ASN A 345 10.34 -11.00 24.44
CA ASN A 345 9.36 -11.92 24.99
C ASN A 345 8.02 -11.77 24.24
N PRO A 346 7.97 -12.17 22.96
CA PRO A 346 6.87 -11.82 22.07
C PRO A 346 5.54 -12.46 22.45
N PHE A 347 5.54 -13.44 23.36
CA PHE A 347 4.32 -14.12 23.84
C PHE A 347 3.61 -13.36 24.97
N GLU A 348 4.28 -12.41 25.62
CA GLU A 348 3.66 -11.58 26.67
C GLU A 348 2.97 -10.36 26.05
N LYS A 349 1.63 -10.39 26.07
CA LYS A 349 0.78 -9.28 25.61
C LYS A 349 0.32 -8.43 26.80
N GLU A 350 0.54 -7.12 26.73
CA GLU A 350 -0.10 -6.14 27.62
C GLU A 350 -1.15 -5.35 26.83
N SER A 351 -2.42 -5.36 27.25
CA SER A 351 -3.49 -4.63 26.56
C SER A 351 -3.28 -3.12 26.65
N VAL A 352 -3.37 -2.45 25.50
CA VAL A 352 -3.25 -0.99 25.35
C VAL A 352 -4.61 -0.37 25.10
N TRP A 353 -5.37 -1.00 24.23
CA TRP A 353 -6.62 -0.46 23.72
C TRP A 353 -7.53 -1.59 23.23
N GLU A 354 -8.83 -1.36 23.31
CA GLU A 354 -9.87 -2.25 22.83
C GLU A 354 -10.99 -1.39 22.23
N SER A 355 -11.41 -1.77 21.03
CA SER A 355 -12.56 -1.18 20.36
C SER A 355 -13.83 -1.36 21.20
N LYS A 356 -14.70 -0.35 21.19
CA LYS A 356 -16.01 -0.43 21.84
C LYS A 356 -17.18 -0.56 20.86
N ASP A 357 -16.94 -0.28 19.58
CA ASP A 357 -18.00 -0.02 18.60
C ASP A 357 -17.90 -0.89 17.32
N GLY A 358 -16.99 -1.88 17.29
CA GLY A 358 -16.74 -2.72 16.12
C GLY A 358 -16.27 -1.94 14.87
N GLY A 359 -16.09 -2.63 13.74
CA GLY A 359 -15.84 -2.01 12.43
C GLY A 359 -14.37 -1.82 12.03
N ASN A 360 -14.16 -1.25 10.84
CA ASN A 360 -12.83 -0.97 10.29
C ASN A 360 -12.13 0.11 11.13
N GLN A 361 -10.91 -0.21 11.56
CA GLN A 361 -10.12 0.65 12.42
C GLN A 361 -8.70 0.75 11.91
N SER A 362 -8.18 1.97 11.91
CA SER A 362 -6.78 2.24 11.56
C SER A 362 -6.12 2.88 12.76
N LEU A 363 -4.97 2.33 13.15
CA LEU A 363 -4.20 2.78 14.31
C LEU A 363 -2.91 3.45 13.83
N TYR A 364 -2.54 4.52 14.50
CA TYR A 364 -1.31 5.27 14.24
C TYR A 364 -0.68 5.69 15.55
N ILE A 365 0.62 5.46 15.71
CA ILE A 365 1.36 5.96 16.86
C ILE A 365 2.07 7.27 16.55
N SER A 366 2.08 8.17 17.53
CA SER A 366 2.83 9.42 17.48
C SER A 366 3.14 9.90 18.89
N GLY A 367 4.43 9.88 19.23
CA GLY A 367 4.95 10.18 20.55
C GLY A 367 4.26 9.36 21.64
N ASP A 368 3.64 10.05 22.60
CA ASP A 368 2.91 9.43 23.72
C ASP A 368 1.44 9.08 23.40
N HIS A 369 1.06 9.06 22.13
CA HIS A 369 -0.33 8.95 21.74
C HIS A 369 -0.55 7.86 20.68
N LEU A 370 -1.62 7.10 20.89
CA LEU A 370 -2.20 6.22 19.88
C LEU A 370 -3.44 6.93 19.32
N TYR A 371 -3.38 7.25 18.04
CA TYR A 371 -4.51 7.75 17.28
C TYR A 371 -5.22 6.57 16.63
N TYR A 372 -6.54 6.59 16.67
CA TYR A 372 -7.33 5.56 16.01
C TYR A 372 -8.55 6.16 15.35
N SER A 373 -8.77 5.77 14.09
CA SER A 373 -10.00 6.05 13.36
C SER A 373 -10.95 4.87 13.49
N TYR A 374 -12.25 5.17 13.55
CA TYR A 374 -13.29 4.15 13.57
C TYR A 374 -14.58 4.69 12.95
N GLU A 375 -15.32 3.77 12.33
CA GLU A 375 -16.63 4.07 11.77
C GLU A 375 -17.73 3.68 12.75
N THR A 376 -18.74 4.52 12.86
CA THR A 376 -19.96 4.20 13.62
C THR A 376 -21.16 4.41 12.72
N SER A 377 -22.15 3.54 12.86
CA SER A 377 -23.44 3.70 12.19
C SER A 377 -24.56 3.80 13.21
N LYS A 378 -25.54 4.67 12.93
CA LYS A 378 -26.71 4.84 13.78
C LYS A 378 -27.96 4.92 12.93
N THR A 379 -28.80 3.90 13.02
CA THR A 379 -30.16 3.92 12.49
C THR A 379 -31.10 4.46 13.57
N GLY A 380 -31.95 5.43 13.22
CA GLY A 380 -33.01 5.87 14.13
C GLY A 380 -33.25 7.38 14.16
N GLY A 381 -34.50 7.78 13.89
CA GLY A 381 -35.05 9.07 14.35
C GLY A 381 -34.87 10.26 13.40
N GLU A 382 -34.23 10.06 12.25
CA GLU A 382 -34.08 11.06 11.18
C GLU A 382 -34.48 10.47 9.83
N TYR A 383 -35.03 11.32 8.96
CA TYR A 383 -35.59 10.90 7.67
C TYR A 383 -35.11 11.82 6.55
N ALA A 384 -35.03 11.27 5.34
CA ALA A 384 -34.91 12.04 4.12
C ALA A 384 -35.98 11.63 3.10
N CYS A 385 -36.17 12.49 2.11
CA CYS A 385 -37.07 12.28 0.99
C CYS A 385 -36.22 12.19 -0.28
N ASN A 386 -36.24 11.05 -0.97
CA ASN A 386 -35.45 10.86 -2.18
C ASN A 386 -35.99 11.71 -3.35
N ASN A 387 -35.30 11.65 -4.48
CA ASN A 387 -35.67 12.36 -5.72
C ASN A 387 -37.07 12.02 -6.27
N ILE A 388 -37.67 10.89 -5.85
CA ILE A 388 -39.06 10.51 -6.19
C ILE A 388 -40.05 10.76 -5.05
N LYS A 389 -39.67 11.58 -4.05
CA LYS A 389 -40.47 11.95 -2.87
C LYS A 389 -40.87 10.77 -1.99
N MET A 390 -40.17 9.64 -2.09
CA MET A 390 -40.34 8.55 -1.13
C MET A 390 -39.53 8.87 0.12
N LYS A 391 -40.20 8.73 1.26
CA LYS A 391 -39.62 8.87 2.58
C LYS A 391 -38.95 7.56 3.00
N TYR A 392 -37.79 7.67 3.61
CA TYR A 392 -37.10 6.54 4.24
C TYR A 392 -36.27 7.03 5.43
N GLU A 393 -36.02 6.13 6.36
CA GLU A 393 -35.21 6.38 7.55
C GLU A 393 -33.73 6.39 7.17
N ILE A 394 -32.99 7.35 7.72
CA ILE A 394 -31.56 7.48 7.48
C ILE A 394 -30.80 6.66 8.51
N THR A 395 -29.89 5.82 8.02
CA THR A 395 -28.79 5.30 8.82
C THR A 395 -27.63 6.28 8.66
N SER A 396 -27.34 7.05 9.71
CA SER A 396 -26.21 7.96 9.69
C SER A 396 -24.91 7.18 9.81
N GLN A 397 -23.90 7.56 9.04
CA GLN A 397 -22.54 7.03 9.10
C GLN A 397 -21.59 8.12 9.56
N PHE A 398 -20.69 7.76 10.46
CA PHE A 398 -19.72 8.70 11.00
C PHE A 398 -18.32 8.10 11.00
N SER A 399 -17.36 8.82 10.45
CA SER A 399 -15.93 8.57 10.63
C SER A 399 -15.43 9.39 11.81
N ASN A 400 -14.91 8.72 12.82
CA ASN A 400 -14.42 9.35 14.03
C ASN A 400 -12.89 9.24 14.08
N LEU A 401 -12.24 10.24 14.65
CA LEU A 401 -10.83 10.16 15.05
C LEU A 401 -10.76 10.40 16.56
N SER A 402 -10.08 9.50 17.26
CA SER A 402 -9.82 9.63 18.69
C SER A 402 -8.34 9.43 18.98
N ARG A 403 -7.93 9.84 20.18
CA ARG A 403 -6.55 9.78 20.64
C ARG A 403 -6.50 9.30 22.07
N LEU A 404 -5.81 8.20 22.27
CA LEU A 404 -5.45 7.65 23.56
C LEU A 404 -4.05 8.13 23.96
N ASN A 405 -3.92 8.74 25.13
CA ASN A 405 -2.61 9.01 25.71
C ASN A 405 -2.08 7.75 26.41
N LEU A 406 -0.99 7.19 25.88
CA LEU A 406 -0.44 5.91 26.31
C LEU A 406 0.15 5.93 27.73
N LYS A 407 0.50 7.11 28.26
CA LYS A 407 1.02 7.27 29.63
C LYS A 407 -0.08 7.35 30.68
N THR A 408 -1.19 8.02 30.35
CA THR A 408 -2.25 8.37 31.32
C THR A 408 -3.51 7.55 31.15
N GLY A 409 -3.68 6.88 30.00
CA GLY A 409 -4.91 6.19 29.61
C GLY A 409 -6.05 7.16 29.23
N GLU A 410 -5.77 8.46 29.13
CA GLU A 410 -6.78 9.44 28.76
C GLU A 410 -7.17 9.29 27.28
N ASP A 411 -8.43 8.95 27.04
CA ASP A 411 -9.03 8.81 25.72
C ASP A 411 -9.90 10.03 25.38
N LYS A 412 -9.62 10.66 24.23
CA LYS A 412 -10.32 11.84 23.74
C LYS A 412 -10.69 11.71 22.28
N LYS A 413 -11.98 11.96 21.98
CA LYS A 413 -12.45 12.18 20.62
C LYS A 413 -11.95 13.53 20.09
N ILE A 414 -11.32 13.52 18.92
CA ILE A 414 -10.77 14.71 18.26
C ILE A 414 -11.79 15.33 17.33
N LEU A 415 -12.43 14.52 16.49
CA LEU A 415 -13.42 14.97 15.51
C LEU A 415 -14.41 13.87 15.15
N THR A 416 -15.54 14.30 14.60
CA THR A 416 -16.54 13.44 13.97
C THR A 416 -16.85 13.99 12.60
N ILE A 417 -16.70 13.16 11.59
CA ILE A 417 -17.12 13.44 10.22
C ILE A 417 -18.40 12.68 9.97
N ASP A 418 -19.43 13.38 9.53
CA ASP A 418 -20.66 12.75 9.05
C ASP A 418 -20.50 12.42 7.56
N SER A 419 -20.34 11.14 7.29
CA SER A 419 -20.14 10.53 5.96
C SER A 419 -21.43 9.87 5.45
N THR A 420 -22.60 10.29 5.94
CA THR A 420 -23.89 9.71 5.57
C THR A 420 -24.21 9.91 4.09
N GLU A 421 -24.05 8.86 3.28
CA GLU A 421 -24.48 8.87 1.88
C GLU A 421 -25.92 8.37 1.73
N SER A 422 -26.84 9.26 1.35
CA SER A 422 -28.24 8.86 1.13
C SER A 422 -29.00 9.73 0.13
N SER A 423 -29.94 9.15 -0.61
CA SER A 423 -30.72 9.86 -1.63
C SER A 423 -31.64 10.94 -1.02
N GLY A 424 -31.35 12.22 -1.27
CA GLY A 424 -32.11 13.32 -0.67
C GLY A 424 -31.61 13.76 0.70
N VAL A 425 -30.47 13.20 1.13
CA VAL A 425 -29.57 13.83 2.08
C VAL A 425 -28.60 14.70 1.28
N ASP A 426 -28.50 15.97 1.66
CA ASP A 426 -27.47 16.89 1.14
C ASP A 426 -26.30 16.84 2.13
N ALA A 427 -25.52 15.77 2.06
CA ALA A 427 -24.32 15.57 2.87
C ALA A 427 -23.11 15.62 1.93
N PRO A 428 -22.08 16.41 2.25
CA PRO A 428 -20.83 16.37 1.52
C PRO A 428 -20.18 15.00 1.70
N ASN A 429 -19.58 14.47 0.63
CA ASN A 429 -18.77 13.25 0.76
C ASN A 429 -17.46 13.63 1.43
N TYR A 430 -17.34 13.27 2.71
CA TYR A 430 -16.16 13.51 3.50
C TYR A 430 -15.39 12.22 3.73
N GLU A 431 -14.10 12.23 3.40
CA GLU A 431 -13.18 11.12 3.68
C GLU A 431 -12.04 11.63 4.57
N LEU A 432 -11.72 10.89 5.64
CA LEU A 432 -10.58 11.18 6.51
C LEU A 432 -9.38 10.32 6.09
N PHE A 433 -8.27 10.96 5.78
CA PHE A 433 -6.97 10.31 5.62
C PHE A 433 -6.02 10.82 6.69
N VAL A 434 -5.36 9.90 7.40
CA VAL A 434 -4.28 10.24 8.32
C VAL A 434 -2.98 9.83 7.65
N TYR A 435 -2.11 10.80 7.37
CA TYR A 435 -0.84 10.54 6.68
C TYR A 435 0.25 10.04 7.62
N GLY A 436 0.13 10.36 8.91
CA GLY A 436 1.10 10.01 9.93
C GLY A 436 1.42 11.22 10.81
N SER A 437 2.50 11.08 11.57
CA SER A 437 3.02 12.15 12.40
C SER A 437 4.33 12.70 11.87
N TYR A 438 4.51 14.00 12.05
CA TYR A 438 5.63 14.75 11.50
C TYR A 438 6.08 15.79 12.51
N TYR A 439 7.37 15.88 12.85
CA TYR A 439 7.78 17.03 13.66
C TYR A 439 7.96 18.25 12.77
N LEU A 440 7.27 19.30 13.15
CA LEU A 440 7.42 20.62 12.57
C LEU A 440 7.95 21.52 13.67
N LYS A 441 9.14 22.08 13.48
CA LYS A 441 9.82 22.96 14.45
C LYS A 441 10.00 22.29 15.82
N GLY A 442 10.45 21.03 15.82
CA GLY A 442 10.66 20.24 17.05
C GLY A 442 9.37 19.76 17.73
N VAL A 443 8.23 19.90 17.05
CA VAL A 443 6.91 19.56 17.59
C VAL A 443 6.22 18.55 16.67
N GLU A 444 6.16 17.29 17.08
CA GLU A 444 5.43 16.20 16.40
C GLU A 444 3.93 16.45 16.21
N GLN A 445 3.42 16.54 15.00
CA GLN A 445 2.02 16.82 14.71
C GLN A 445 1.43 15.70 13.86
N LEU A 446 0.18 15.34 14.13
CA LEU A 446 -0.57 14.48 13.22
C LEU A 446 -1.03 15.31 12.02
N LEU A 447 -0.64 14.88 10.82
CA LEU A 447 -1.17 15.45 9.57
C LEU A 447 -2.27 14.56 9.03
N MET A 448 -3.35 15.20 8.63
CA MET A 448 -4.54 14.57 8.12
C MET A 448 -5.09 15.37 6.96
N GLU A 449 -5.75 14.69 6.05
CA GLU A 449 -6.51 15.29 4.96
C GLU A 449 -7.96 14.92 5.12
N ILE A 450 -8.82 15.92 4.99
CA ILE A 450 -10.26 15.69 4.89
C ILE A 450 -10.66 16.04 3.48
N ARG A 451 -11.00 15.02 2.67
CA ARG A 451 -11.51 15.27 1.33
C ARG A 451 -12.94 15.75 1.40
N HIS A 452 -13.27 16.73 0.57
CA HIS A 452 -14.63 17.23 0.42
C HIS A 452 -14.85 17.64 -1.03
N ASP A 453 -15.76 16.97 -1.74
CA ASP A 453 -16.16 17.30 -3.13
C ASP A 453 -14.98 17.55 -4.09
N GLY A 454 -13.94 16.71 -3.99
CA GLY A 454 -12.73 16.82 -4.82
C GLY A 454 -11.73 17.92 -4.41
N LYS A 455 -11.98 18.63 -3.29
CA LYS A 455 -10.99 19.46 -2.61
C LYS A 455 -10.28 18.64 -1.54
N GLU A 456 -8.97 18.86 -1.41
CA GLU A 456 -8.10 18.12 -0.51
C GLU A 456 -7.41 19.07 0.50
N PRO A 457 -8.15 19.77 1.37
CA PRO A 457 -7.54 20.58 2.42
C PRO A 457 -6.73 19.70 3.38
N ILE A 458 -5.52 20.16 3.68
CA ILE A 458 -4.63 19.54 4.65
C ILE A 458 -4.88 20.19 6.00
N TYR A 459 -4.95 19.37 7.03
CA TYR A 459 -5.12 19.80 8.40
C TYR A 459 -4.05 19.19 9.30
N ARG A 460 -3.76 19.90 10.39
CA ARG A 460 -2.94 19.41 11.50
C ARG A 460 -3.78 19.32 12.77
N VAL A 461 -3.54 18.30 13.59
CA VAL A 461 -4.17 18.18 14.90
C VAL A 461 -3.33 18.94 15.94
N GLY A 462 -3.97 19.86 16.67
CA GLY A 462 -3.33 20.63 17.74
C GLY A 462 -2.92 19.77 18.93
N LYS A 463 -1.77 20.09 19.55
CA LYS A 463 -1.21 19.37 20.71
C LYS A 463 -1.85 19.67 22.05
N SER A 464 -2.48 20.83 22.20
CA SER A 464 -2.94 21.36 23.49
C SER A 464 -4.41 21.72 23.44
N GLU A 465 -5.07 21.65 24.59
CA GLU A 465 -6.49 21.96 24.70
C GLU A 465 -6.83 23.42 24.34
N PRO A 466 -8.00 23.66 23.70
CA PRO A 466 -8.90 22.64 23.14
C PRO A 466 -8.24 21.93 21.95
N TYR A 467 -8.27 20.60 21.93
CA TYR A 467 -7.71 19.81 20.83
C TYR A 467 -8.53 20.09 19.58
N GLY A 468 -8.03 20.98 18.75
CA GLY A 468 -8.68 21.40 17.53
C GLY A 468 -7.84 21.10 16.31
N VAL A 469 -8.54 21.07 15.19
CA VAL A 469 -7.97 20.92 13.87
C VAL A 469 -7.59 22.30 13.37
N ILE A 470 -6.38 22.47 12.83
CA ILE A 470 -5.95 23.70 12.17
C ILE A 470 -5.87 23.42 10.68
N GLU A 471 -6.63 24.16 9.89
CA GLU A 471 -6.55 24.11 8.43
C GLU A 471 -5.25 24.78 7.98
N LEU A 472 -4.46 24.07 7.17
CA LEU A 472 -3.23 24.59 6.60
C LEU A 472 -3.50 25.18 5.21
N VAL A 473 -3.02 26.41 5.00
CA VAL A 473 -3.06 27.08 3.70
C VAL A 473 -1.62 27.28 3.24
N ILE A 474 -1.25 26.59 2.17
CA ILE A 474 0.08 26.63 1.54
C ILE A 474 0.19 27.83 0.59
#